data_AF-A0AA35Y5P1-F1
#
_entry.id   AF-A0AA35Y5P1-F1
#
_cell.length_a   1.000
_cell.length_b   1.000
_cell.length_c   1.000
_cell.angle_alpha   90.00
_cell.angle_beta   90.00
_cell.angle_gamma   90.00
#
_symmetry.space_group_name_H-M   'P 1'
#
loop_
_entity.id
_entity.type
_entity.pdbx_description
1 polymer ?
#
loop_
_entity_poly.entity_id
_entity_poly.type
_entity_poly.pdbx_seq_one_letter_code
_entity_poly.pdbx_strand_id
1 'polypeptide(L)'
;MGSSKAKKLKSKKRKLESKFQDEDEVVVETEPKPQPQPESFEHNIVQTFKEIVDVMREGNKSRDYTGEEIEKELELMGLDDDEFADAFIYLSRNQADARTIFSSSMRMRKIFLRKMMCEAKN
;
A
#
# COMPACT_ATOMS: atom_id res chain seq x y z
N MET A 1 12.83 -6.03 53.48
CA MET A 1 11.42 -5.58 53.38
C MET A 1 11.37 -4.61 52.20
N GLY A 2 10.49 -4.67 51.21
CA GLY A 2 9.26 -5.44 51.09
C GLY A 2 9.01 -5.89 49.64
N SER A 3 8.21 -6.95 49.56
CA SER A 3 7.73 -7.57 48.33
C SER A 3 6.69 -6.67 47.64
N SER A 4 6.65 -6.67 46.31
CA SER A 4 5.44 -6.27 45.58
C SER A 4 5.00 -7.39 44.65
N LYS A 5 3.95 -8.09 45.07
CA LYS A 5 3.26 -9.14 44.32
C LYS A 5 2.08 -8.54 43.54
N ALA A 6 1.99 -8.99 42.29
CA ALA A 6 0.78 -9.34 41.52
C ALA A 6 -0.27 -8.26 41.17
N LYS A 7 -0.83 -8.41 39.96
CA LYS A 7 -2.27 -8.69 39.76
C LYS A 7 -2.53 -9.19 38.33
N LYS A 8 -2.97 -10.45 38.22
CA LYS A 8 -3.48 -11.08 36.99
C LYS A 8 -4.84 -10.47 36.66
N LEU A 9 -5.03 -9.96 35.44
CA LEU A 9 -6.34 -9.52 34.95
C LEU A 9 -7.21 -10.76 34.67
N LYS A 10 -8.37 -10.83 35.35
CA LYS A 10 -9.41 -11.85 35.13
C LYS A 10 -10.33 -11.41 33.98
N SER A 11 -10.48 -12.26 32.98
CA SER A 11 -11.42 -12.09 31.87
C SER A 11 -12.87 -12.24 32.35
N LYS A 12 -13.69 -11.21 32.13
CA LYS A 12 -15.11 -11.19 32.55
C LYS A 12 -15.98 -11.77 31.43
N LYS A 13 -16.40 -13.04 31.59
CA LYS A 13 -17.47 -13.64 30.79
C LYS A 13 -18.78 -12.91 31.05
N ARG A 14 -19.50 -12.51 30.00
CA ARG A 14 -20.93 -12.20 30.07
C ARG A 14 -21.69 -13.34 29.42
N LYS A 15 -22.46 -14.06 30.24
CA LYS A 15 -23.66 -14.81 29.87
C LYS A 15 -24.81 -14.00 30.47
N LEU A 16 -25.73 -13.50 29.68
CA LEU A 16 -27.06 -13.17 30.19
C LEU A 16 -28.08 -13.33 29.07
N GLU A 17 -28.76 -14.47 29.19
CA GLU A 17 -30.04 -14.82 28.60
C GLU A 17 -31.08 -13.78 29.02
N SER A 18 -31.92 -13.32 28.08
CA SER A 18 -33.06 -12.46 28.40
C SER A 18 -34.26 -12.77 27.50
N LYS A 19 -35.08 -13.67 28.02
CA LYS A 19 -36.55 -13.68 28.09
C LYS A 19 -37.37 -13.78 26.81
N PHE A 20 -37.98 -14.95 26.71
CA PHE A 20 -39.29 -15.27 26.15
C PHE A 20 -40.38 -14.23 26.49
N GLN A 21 -41.17 -13.88 25.46
CA GLN A 21 -42.59 -13.52 25.48
C GLN A 21 -43.13 -14.04 24.13
N ASP A 22 -43.80 -15.18 24.11
CA ASP A 22 -45.26 -15.38 24.27
C ASP A 22 -46.06 -15.00 23.01
N GLU A 23 -46.68 -16.05 22.44
CA GLU A 23 -47.91 -16.12 21.63
C GLU A 23 -48.00 -15.33 20.31
N ASP A 24 -47.95 -16.04 19.16
CA ASP A 24 -49.11 -16.23 18.26
C ASP A 24 -48.78 -17.21 17.12
N GLU A 25 -49.70 -18.12 16.82
CA GLU A 25 -49.64 -19.10 15.73
C GLU A 25 -49.68 -18.42 14.36
N VAL A 26 -48.71 -18.67 13.48
CA VAL A 26 -49.01 -18.97 12.06
C VAL A 26 -47.86 -19.82 11.49
N VAL A 27 -48.14 -21.08 11.20
CA VAL A 27 -47.31 -21.92 10.35
C VAL A 27 -47.41 -21.38 8.93
N VAL A 28 -46.38 -20.66 8.46
CA VAL A 28 -46.15 -20.43 7.03
C VAL A 28 -44.82 -21.05 6.69
N GLU A 29 -44.85 -22.15 5.94
CA GLU A 29 -43.70 -22.63 5.17
C GLU A 29 -43.26 -21.51 4.21
N THR A 30 -42.30 -20.70 4.65
CA THR A 30 -41.50 -19.88 3.75
C THR A 30 -40.20 -20.63 3.48
N GLU A 31 -39.96 -20.91 2.20
CA GLU A 31 -38.70 -21.44 1.65
C GLU A 31 -37.47 -20.91 2.40
N PRO A 32 -36.45 -21.74 2.65
CA PRO A 32 -35.21 -21.27 3.23
C PRO A 32 -34.52 -20.33 2.24
N LYS A 33 -34.73 -19.03 2.43
CA LYS A 33 -33.91 -17.97 1.85
C LYS A 33 -32.45 -18.31 2.15
N PRO A 34 -31.55 -18.38 1.16
CA PRO A 34 -30.17 -18.78 1.41
C PRO A 34 -29.55 -17.78 2.40
N GLN A 35 -29.34 -18.24 3.63
CA GLN A 35 -28.58 -17.51 4.61
C GLN A 35 -27.19 -17.25 4.00
N PRO A 36 -26.63 -16.04 4.12
CA PRO A 36 -25.27 -15.78 3.65
C PRO A 36 -24.35 -16.77 4.37
N GLN A 37 -23.85 -17.75 3.62
CA GLN A 37 -22.88 -18.69 4.18
C GLN A 37 -21.67 -17.87 4.63
N PRO A 38 -21.12 -18.13 5.83
CA PRO A 38 -19.86 -17.51 6.20
C PRO A 38 -18.86 -17.87 5.11
N GLU A 39 -18.26 -16.85 4.48
CA GLU A 39 -17.24 -17.07 3.46
C GLU A 39 -16.24 -18.09 3.99
N SER A 40 -16.02 -19.15 3.22
CA SER A 40 -15.11 -20.21 3.66
C SER A 40 -13.75 -19.57 3.93
N PHE A 41 -13.04 -20.10 4.93
CA PHE A 41 -11.68 -19.64 5.24
C PHE A 41 -10.78 -19.61 3.99
N GLU A 42 -11.00 -20.55 3.06
CA GLU A 42 -10.33 -20.59 1.75
C GLU A 42 -10.69 -19.40 0.85
N HIS A 43 -11.97 -19.00 0.78
CA HIS A 43 -12.39 -17.81 0.02
C HIS A 43 -11.72 -16.55 0.53
N ASN A 44 -11.65 -16.40 1.87
CA ASN A 44 -11.00 -15.25 2.51
C ASN A 44 -9.49 -15.23 2.24
N ILE A 45 -8.83 -16.40 2.28
CA ILE A 45 -7.42 -16.52 1.89
C ILE A 45 -7.21 -16.09 0.44
N VAL A 46 -7.99 -16.62 -0.50
CA VAL A 46 -7.87 -16.31 -1.94
C VAL A 46 -8.10 -14.82 -2.20
N GLN A 47 -9.10 -14.23 -1.57
CA GLN A 47 -9.40 -12.80 -1.67
C GLN A 47 -8.26 -11.94 -1.12
N THR A 48 -7.70 -12.30 0.04
CA THR A 48 -6.56 -11.59 0.64
C THR A 48 -5.32 -11.68 -0.26
N PHE A 49 -5.02 -12.85 -0.82
CA PHE A 49 -3.90 -12.99 -1.76
C PHE A 49 -4.10 -12.19 -3.03
N LYS A 50 -5.34 -12.13 -3.55
CA LYS A 50 -5.67 -11.32 -4.71
C LYS A 50 -5.46 -9.83 -4.42
N GLU A 51 -5.89 -9.34 -3.26
CA GLU A 51 -5.66 -7.96 -2.83
C GLU A 51 -4.17 -7.64 -2.68
N ILE A 52 -3.37 -8.56 -2.11
CA ILE A 52 -1.91 -8.40 -2.02
C ILE A 52 -1.28 -8.34 -3.41
N VAL A 53 -1.65 -9.26 -4.31
CA VAL A 53 -1.14 -9.29 -5.70
C VAL A 53 -1.55 -8.03 -6.46
N ASP A 54 -2.78 -7.55 -6.25
CA ASP A 54 -3.27 -6.32 -6.86
C ASP A 54 -2.55 -5.10 -6.31
N VAL A 55 -2.28 -5.02 -5.00
CA VAL A 55 -1.45 -3.94 -4.40
C VAL A 55 0.00 -4.01 -4.90
N MET A 56 0.59 -5.19 -5.04
CA MET A 56 1.93 -5.36 -5.61
C MET A 56 1.98 -4.98 -7.10
N ARG A 57 0.89 -5.23 -7.84
CA ARG A 57 0.73 -4.85 -9.25
C ARG A 57 0.41 -3.36 -9.41
N GLU A 58 -0.37 -2.78 -8.51
CA GLU A 58 -0.75 -1.36 -8.44
C GLU A 58 0.46 -0.50 -8.04
N GLY A 59 1.32 -1.00 -7.14
CA GLY A 59 2.63 -0.42 -6.86
C GLY A 59 3.58 -0.44 -8.07
N ASN A 60 3.23 -1.19 -9.11
CA ASN A 60 3.93 -1.22 -10.39
C ASN A 60 3.26 -0.33 -11.46
N LYS A 61 2.20 0.41 -11.13
CA LYS A 61 1.72 1.52 -11.96
C LYS A 61 2.76 2.63 -11.86
N SER A 62 3.48 2.82 -12.95
CA SER A 62 4.53 3.81 -13.10
C SER A 62 3.98 5.21 -12.84
N ARG A 63 4.04 5.66 -11.59
CA ARG A 63 3.74 7.05 -11.22
C ARG A 63 4.74 7.98 -11.91
N ASP A 64 4.24 9.10 -12.38
CA ASP A 64 5.07 10.21 -12.85
C ASP A 64 5.51 11.07 -11.67
N TYR A 65 6.77 11.49 -11.71
CA TYR A 65 7.34 12.42 -10.75
C TYR A 65 6.90 13.84 -11.07
N THR A 66 6.45 14.53 -10.03
CA THR A 66 6.19 15.98 -10.11
C THR A 66 7.49 16.76 -10.24
N GLY A 67 7.41 18.01 -10.71
CA GLY A 67 8.58 18.89 -10.78
C GLY A 67 9.28 19.04 -9.43
N GLU A 68 8.52 19.24 -8.35
CA GLU A 68 9.07 19.35 -7.00
C GLU A 68 9.80 18.08 -6.52
N GLU A 69 9.31 16.90 -6.93
CA GLU A 69 9.97 15.63 -6.60
C GLU A 69 11.25 15.45 -7.41
N ILE A 70 11.25 15.82 -8.70
CA ILE A 70 12.44 15.81 -9.55
C ILE A 70 13.50 16.76 -8.98
N GLU A 71 13.10 17.98 -8.60
CA GLU A 71 13.99 19.00 -8.04
C GLU A 71 14.70 18.48 -6.78
N LYS A 72 13.94 17.99 -5.80
CA LYS A 72 14.48 17.41 -4.56
C LYS A 72 15.43 16.26 -4.81
N GLU A 73 15.10 15.36 -5.74
CA GLU A 73 15.97 14.23 -6.06
C GLU A 73 17.26 14.66 -6.78
N LEU A 74 17.22 15.72 -7.60
CA LEU A 74 18.40 16.28 -8.26
C LEU A 74 19.31 17.04 -7.29
N GLU A 75 18.76 17.76 -6.31
CA GLU A 75 19.53 18.44 -5.26
C GLU A 75 20.45 17.46 -4.51
N LEU A 76 19.96 16.23 -4.27
CA LEU A 76 20.72 15.16 -3.61
C LEU A 76 21.91 14.66 -4.45
N MET A 77 21.95 14.92 -5.76
CA MET A 77 23.00 14.42 -6.66
C MET A 77 24.23 15.33 -6.75
N GLY A 78 24.16 16.55 -6.20
CA GLY A 78 25.26 17.52 -6.26
C GLY A 78 25.70 17.78 -7.71
N LEU A 79 24.74 18.17 -8.55
CA LEU A 79 24.99 18.60 -9.93
C LEU A 79 25.42 20.07 -9.95
N ASP A 80 26.19 20.45 -10.96
CA ASP A 80 26.47 21.87 -11.22
C ASP A 80 25.21 22.56 -11.77
N ASP A 81 25.08 23.89 -11.64
CA ASP A 81 23.84 24.62 -11.99
C ASP A 81 23.35 24.36 -13.42
N ASP A 82 24.27 24.36 -14.40
CA ASP A 82 23.94 24.06 -15.81
C ASP A 82 23.50 22.60 -15.99
N GLU A 83 24.18 21.66 -15.32
CA GLU A 83 23.84 20.24 -15.37
C GLU A 83 22.49 19.97 -14.69
N PHE A 84 22.20 20.68 -13.60
CA PHE A 84 20.94 20.63 -12.89
C PHE A 84 19.78 21.10 -13.79
N ALA A 85 19.93 22.24 -14.45
CA ALA A 85 18.91 22.79 -15.34
C ALA A 85 18.62 21.84 -16.51
N ASP A 86 19.67 21.34 -17.18
CA ASP A 86 19.55 20.35 -18.26
C ASP A 86 18.86 19.06 -17.77
N ALA A 87 19.24 18.57 -16.58
CA ALA A 87 18.66 17.36 -16.00
C ALA A 87 17.19 17.52 -15.63
N PHE A 88 16.82 18.66 -15.03
CA PHE A 88 15.44 18.97 -14.67
C PHE A 88 14.53 19.00 -15.90
N ILE A 89 14.97 19.69 -16.96
CA ILE A 89 14.24 19.77 -18.23
C ILE A 89 14.11 18.37 -18.85
N TYR A 90 15.20 17.60 -18.84
CA TYR A 90 15.22 16.24 -19.38
C TYR A 90 14.24 15.32 -18.67
N LEU A 91 14.32 15.21 -17.34
CA LEU A 91 13.50 14.28 -16.55
C LEU A 91 12.03 14.68 -16.52
N SER A 92 11.74 15.99 -16.53
CA SER A 92 10.37 16.49 -16.63
C SER A 92 9.67 16.01 -17.91
N ARG A 93 10.43 15.82 -18.99
CA ARG A 93 9.95 15.33 -20.29
C ARG A 93 10.01 13.81 -20.42
N ASN A 94 10.91 13.14 -19.69
CA ASN A 94 11.20 11.72 -19.81
C ASN A 94 10.91 10.97 -18.49
N GLN A 95 9.62 10.81 -18.17
CA GLN A 95 9.18 10.19 -16.91
C GLN A 95 9.62 8.73 -16.73
N ALA A 96 9.80 7.99 -17.84
CA ALA A 96 10.34 6.64 -17.80
C ALA A 96 11.79 6.60 -17.29
N ASP A 97 12.60 7.57 -17.70
CA ASP A 97 13.98 7.69 -17.27
C ASP A 97 14.06 8.22 -15.85
N ALA A 98 13.19 9.16 -15.46
CA ALA A 98 13.05 9.59 -14.08
C ALA A 98 12.77 8.41 -13.14
N ARG A 99 11.83 7.52 -13.50
CA ARG A 99 11.59 6.27 -12.76
C ARG A 99 12.82 5.39 -12.68
N THR A 100 13.51 5.18 -13.80
CA THR A 100 14.70 4.33 -13.84
C THR A 100 15.83 4.90 -12.98
N ILE A 101 16.06 6.21 -13.05
CA ILE A 101 17.12 6.89 -12.29
C ILE A 101 16.77 6.90 -10.80
N PHE A 102 15.58 7.33 -10.41
CA PHE A 102 15.20 7.47 -9.01
C PHE A 102 14.95 6.14 -8.29
N SER A 103 14.63 5.07 -9.01
CA SER A 103 14.62 3.71 -8.44
C SER A 103 16.03 3.12 -8.25
N SER A 104 17.05 3.70 -8.87
CA SER A 104 18.43 3.24 -8.73
C SER A 104 19.14 3.81 -7.49
N SER A 105 20.24 3.17 -7.10
CA SER A 105 21.03 3.61 -5.93
C SER A 105 21.66 4.98 -6.16
N MET A 106 21.87 5.74 -5.08
CA MET A 106 22.37 7.12 -5.17
C MET A 106 23.68 7.26 -5.94
N ARG A 107 24.59 6.28 -5.77
CA ARG A 107 25.86 6.21 -6.50
C ARG A 107 25.68 6.12 -8.01
N MET A 108 24.61 5.46 -8.47
CA MET A 108 24.37 5.19 -9.89
C MET A 108 23.57 6.29 -10.58
N ARG A 109 22.76 7.05 -9.83
CA ARG A 109 21.83 8.04 -10.41
C ARG A 109 22.52 9.05 -11.32
N LYS A 110 23.62 9.67 -10.86
CA LYS A 110 24.40 10.65 -11.65
C LYS A 110 25.03 10.03 -12.90
N ILE A 111 25.44 8.76 -12.84
CA ILE A 111 26.01 8.04 -13.99
C ILE A 111 24.94 7.77 -15.04
N PHE A 112 23.75 7.29 -14.62
CA PHE A 112 22.64 7.04 -15.53
C PHE A 112 22.11 8.31 -16.15
N LEU A 113 21.91 9.36 -15.36
CA LEU A 113 21.44 10.66 -15.81
C LEU A 113 22.32 11.20 -16.95
N ARG A 114 23.65 11.25 -16.74
CA ARG A 114 24.59 11.72 -17.77
C ARG A 114 24.55 10.89 -19.03
N LYS A 115 24.51 9.55 -18.91
CA LYS A 115 24.45 8.66 -20.09
C LYS A 115 23.18 8.88 -20.89
N MET A 116 22.03 8.87 -20.23
CA MET A 116 20.72 9.04 -20.86
C MET A 116 20.59 10.43 -21.51
N MET A 117 21.02 11.48 -20.83
CA MET A 117 21.03 12.84 -21.40
C MET A 117 21.97 12.98 -22.60
N CYS A 118 23.14 12.31 -22.59
CA CYS A 118 24.02 12.29 -23.74
C CYS A 118 23.41 11.52 -24.92
N GLU A 119 22.76 10.38 -24.67
CA GLU A 119 22.08 9.60 -25.70
C GLU A 119 20.92 10.38 -26.34
N ALA A 120 20.15 11.13 -25.55
CA ALA A 120 19.03 11.94 -26.04
C ALA A 120 19.42 13.20 -26.84
N LYS A 121 20.71 13.57 -26.83
CA LYS A 121 21.26 14.70 -27.61
C LYS A 121 21.72 14.27 -29.02
N ASN A 122 21.72 12.97 -29.33
CA ASN A 122 22.10 12.40 -30.63
C ASN A 122 20.88 11.92 -31.43
#